data_AF-A0A3D0IDZ6-F1
#
_entry.id   AF-A0A3D0IDZ6-F1
#
_cell.length_a   1.000
_cell.length_b   1.000
_cell.length_c   1.000
_cell.angle_alpha   90.00
_cell.angle_beta   90.00
_cell.angle_gamma   90.00
#
_symmetry.space_group_name_H-M   'P 1'
#
loop_
_entity.id
_entity.type
_entity.pdbx_description
1 polymer ?
#
loop_
_entity_poly.entity_id
_entity_poly.type
_entity_poly.pdbx_seq_one_letter_code
_entity_poly.pdbx_strand_id
1 'polypeptide(L)' 'MPEIMANTNHGKYPILIRTGALAQLGEVAAKTVRSRKAFIVTDDIVEGLYYSAAEKALVASGFEVAHYTIP' A
#
# COMPACT_ATOMS: atom_id res chain seq x y z
N MET A 1 -5.70 7.93 -17.52
CA MET A 1 -5.06 7.55 -16.23
C MET A 1 -3.59 7.91 -16.33
N PRO A 2 -3.09 8.91 -15.58
CA PRO A 2 -1.66 9.14 -15.54
C PRO A 2 -1.01 8.10 -14.63
N GLU A 3 -0.32 7.15 -15.23
CA GLU A 3 0.73 6.39 -14.58
C GLU A 3 2.02 7.18 -14.79
N ILE A 4 2.51 7.79 -13.71
CA ILE A 4 3.77 8.55 -13.79
C ILE A 4 4.88 7.56 -13.46
N MET A 5 5.84 7.39 -14.37
CA MET A 5 7.03 6.61 -14.09
C MET A 5 8.10 7.51 -13.45
N ALA A 6 8.36 7.30 -12.16
CA ALA A 6 9.49 7.93 -11.50
C ALA A 6 10.78 7.21 -11.92
N ASN A 7 11.73 7.96 -12.46
CA ASN A 7 13.06 7.46 -12.82
C ASN A 7 14.07 8.05 -11.84
N THR A 8 14.64 7.21 -10.98
CA THR A 8 15.61 7.60 -9.95
C THR A 8 16.92 6.84 -10.13
N ASN A 9 17.98 7.26 -9.43
CA ASN A 9 19.27 6.56 -9.42
C ASN A 9 19.17 5.11 -8.89
N HIS A 10 18.10 4.79 -8.15
CA HIS A 10 17.89 3.48 -7.53
C HIS A 10 16.86 2.61 -8.28
N GLY A 11 16.33 3.10 -9.40
CA GLY A 11 15.42 2.35 -10.25
C GLY A 11 14.21 3.14 -10.71
N LYS A 12 13.31 2.43 -11.39
CA LYS A 12 12.08 2.96 -11.96
C LYS A 12 10.89 2.38 -11.23
N TYR A 13 9.92 3.20 -10.83
CA TYR A 13 8.69 2.74 -10.21
C TYR A 13 7.48 3.56 -10.66
N PRO A 14 6.30 2.93 -10.78
CA PRO A 14 5.08 3.63 -11.13
C PRO A 14 4.51 4.38 -9.92
N ILE A 15 4.00 5.58 -10.17
CA ILE A 15 3.17 6.36 -9.25
C ILE A 15 1.74 6.30 -9.78
N LEU A 16 0.85 5.70 -8.99
CA LEU A 16 -0.54 5.47 -9.37
C LEU A 16 -1.43 6.53 -8.69
N ILE A 17 -2.04 7.42 -9.48
CA ILE A 17 -2.96 8.45 -8.98
C ILE A 17 -4.37 8.15 -9.46
N ARG A 18 -5.25 7.75 -8.54
CA ARG A 18 -6.66 7.45 -8.83
C ARG A 18 -7.53 7.55 -7.57
N THR A 19 -8.80 7.89 -7.76
CA THR A 19 -9.81 7.80 -6.69
C THR A 19 -9.97 6.35 -6.26
N GLY A 20 -10.02 6.10 -4.95
CA GLY A 20 -10.16 4.74 -4.40
C GLY A 20 -8.92 3.86 -4.54
N ALA A 21 -7.74 4.43 -4.83
CA ALA A 21 -6.49 3.68 -4.99
C ALA A 21 -6.18 2.74 -3.81
N LEU A 22 -6.52 3.14 -2.59
CA LEU A 22 -6.24 2.38 -1.38
C LEU A 22 -6.92 1.00 -1.38
N ALA A 23 -8.13 0.88 -1.95
CA ALA A 23 -8.83 -0.40 -2.06
C ALA A 23 -8.12 -1.39 -3.01
N GLN A 24 -7.28 -0.89 -3.92
CA GLN A 24 -6.50 -1.69 -4.87
C GLN A 24 -5.06 -1.93 -4.39
N LEU A 25 -4.70 -1.45 -3.19
CA LEU A 25 -3.34 -1.53 -2.64
C LEU A 25 -2.78 -2.96 -2.68
N GLY A 26 -3.57 -3.94 -2.24
CA GLY A 26 -3.14 -5.33 -2.18
C GLY A 26 -2.86 -5.94 -3.56
N GLU A 27 -3.69 -5.62 -4.57
CA GLU A 27 -3.48 -6.11 -5.95
C GLU A 27 -2.20 -5.53 -6.56
N VAL A 28 -1.94 -4.25 -6.32
CA VAL A 28 -0.73 -3.58 -6.77
C VAL A 28 0.49 -4.22 -6.10
N ALA A 29 0.47 -4.37 -4.78
CA ALA A 29 1.55 -4.99 -4.03
C ALA A 29 1.81 -6.43 -4.48
N ALA A 30 0.77 -7.24 -4.66
CA ALA A 30 0.88 -8.65 -5.05
C ALA A 30 1.57 -8.88 -6.41
N LYS A 31 1.45 -7.90 -7.32
CA LYS A 31 2.12 -7.91 -8.64
C LYS A 31 3.60 -7.53 -8.54
N THR A 32 3.98 -6.77 -7.50
CA THR A 32 5.34 -6.25 -7.33
C THR A 32 6.20 -7.15 -6.44
N VAL A 33 5.64 -7.71 -5.37
CA VAL A 33 6.40 -8.51 -4.39
C VAL A 33 5.99 -9.98 -4.39
N ARG A 34 6.98 -10.86 -4.17
CA ARG A 34 6.75 -12.32 -4.06
C ARG A 34 6.24 -12.74 -2.68
N SER A 35 6.68 -12.08 -1.61
CA SER A 35 6.22 -12.40 -0.27
C SER A 35 4.78 -11.94 -0.04
N ARG A 36 4.13 -12.51 0.97
CA ARG A 36 2.79 -12.13 1.40
C ARG A 36 2.77 -11.67 2.85
N LYS A 37 3.86 -11.03 3.29
CA LYS A 37 3.93 -10.35 4.58
C LYS A 37 4.03 -8.87 4.34
N ALA A 38 3.19 -8.10 5.02
CA ALA A 38 3.19 -6.64 4.95
C ALA A 38 3.23 -6.06 6.36
N PHE A 39 3.94 -4.94 6.50
CA PHE A 39 3.98 -4.17 7.74
C PHE A 39 3.53 -2.75 7.44
N ILE A 40 2.47 -2.28 8.09
CA ILE A 40 1.95 -0.91 7.94
C ILE A 40 2.53 -0.06 9.06
N VAL A 41 3.16 1.07 8.69
CA VAL A 41 3.58 2.11 9.64
C VAL A 41 2.74 3.34 9.37
N THR A 42 2.13 3.92 10.40
CA THR A 42 1.27 5.10 10.29
C THR A 42 1.33 5.93 11.57
N ASP A 43 0.69 7.11 11.58
CA ASP A 43 0.48 7.91 12.79
C ASP A 43 -0.96 7.73 13.32
N ASP A 44 -1.20 8.19 14.54
CA ASP A 44 -2.47 8.01 15.26
C ASP A 44 -3.68 8.66 14.55
N ILE A 45 -3.46 9.79 13.87
CA ILE A 45 -4.50 10.48 13.10
C ILE A 45 -4.85 9.67 11.84
N VAL A 46 -3.85 9.25 11.08
CA VAL A 46 -4.02 8.54 9.80
C VAL A 46 -4.54 7.11 10.03
N GLU A 47 -4.19 6.49 11.16
CA GLU A 47 -4.70 5.18 11.54
C GLU A 47 -6.23 5.16 11.55
N GLY A 48 -6.84 6.12 12.28
CA GLY A 48 -8.31 6.22 12.41
C GLY A 48 -9.04 6.49 11.10
N LEU A 49 -8.33 6.97 10.07
CA LEU A 49 -8.91 7.31 8.77
C LEU A 49 -8.74 6.19 7.73
N TYR A 50 -7.57 5.55 7.69
CA TYR A 50 -7.18 4.73 6.52
C TYR A 50 -6.67 3.33 6.86
N TYR A 51 -6.28 3.04 8.11
CA TYR A 51 -5.68 1.76 8.47
C TYR A 51 -6.56 0.58 8.07
N SER A 52 -7.82 0.58 8.51
CA SER A 52 -8.75 -0.54 8.25
C SER A 52 -8.97 -0.79 6.75
N ALA A 53 -9.00 0.27 5.93
CA ALA A 53 -9.13 0.13 4.49
C ALA A 53 -7.87 -0.46 3.85
N ALA A 54 -6.69 -0.02 4.28
CA ALA A 54 -5.40 -0.53 3.81
C ALA A 54 -5.20 -2.00 4.18
N GLU A 55 -5.45 -2.36 5.44
CA GLU A 55 -5.35 -3.72 5.96
C GLU A 55 -6.27 -4.66 5.19
N LYS A 56 -7.56 -4.31 5.03
CA LYS A 56 -8.53 -5.13 4.29
C LYS A 56 -8.11 -5.37 2.84
N ALA A 57 -7.60 -4.34 2.16
CA ALA A 57 -7.14 -4.47 0.77
C ALA A 57 -5.96 -5.44 0.64
N LEU A 58 -5.01 -5.39 1.58
CA LEU A 58 -3.86 -6.28 1.64
C LEU A 58 -4.29 -7.72 2.00
N VAL A 59 -5.10 -7.90 3.03
CA VAL A 59 -5.59 -9.23 3.46
C VAL A 59 -6.41 -9.90 2.34
N ALA A 60 -7.28 -9.15 1.65
CA ALA A 60 -8.04 -9.66 0.51
C ALA A 60 -7.14 -10.14 -0.64
N SER A 61 -5.91 -9.63 -0.73
CA SER A 61 -4.88 -10.05 -1.70
C SER A 61 -3.94 -11.13 -1.16
N GLY A 62 -4.27 -11.71 0.00
CA GLY A 62 -3.56 -12.82 0.62
C GLY A 62 -2.35 -12.42 1.47
N PHE A 63 -2.22 -11.16 1.88
CA PHE A 63 -1.14 -10.73 2.78
C PHE A 63 -1.49 -10.97 4.25
N GLU A 64 -0.52 -11.47 5.01
CA GLU A 64 -0.45 -11.33 6.47
C GLU A 64 0.03 -9.92 6.80
N VAL A 65 -0.78 -9.17 7.55
CA VAL A 65 -0.51 -7.76 7.87
C VAL A 65 -0.23 -7.61 9.36
N ALA A 66 0.87 -6.94 9.68
CA ALA A 66 1.14 -6.38 11.01
C ALA A 66 1.22 -4.84 10.89
N HIS A 67 1.08 -4.13 12.01
CA HIS A 67 1.23 -2.68 12.00
C HIS A 67 1.85 -2.12 13.27
N TYR A 68 2.31 -0.88 13.16
CA TYR A 68 2.68 -0.04 14.29
C TYR A 68 2.24 1.40 14.04
N THR A 69 1.67 2.00 15.08
CA THR A 69 1.23 3.40 15.09
C THR A 69 2.22 4.23 15.87
N ILE A 70 2.69 5.29 15.22
CA ILE A 70 3.54 6.31 15.81
C ILE A 70 2.63 7.34 16.51
N PRO A 71 2.89 7.69 17.78
CA PRO A 71 2.15 8.75 18.47
C PRO A 71 2.35 10.13 17.86
#